data_AF-A0A377J4Z5-F1
#
_entry.id   AF-A0A377J4Z5-F1
#
_cell.length_a   1.000
_cell.length_b   1.000
_cell.length_c   1.000
_cell.angle_alpha   90.00
_cell.angle_beta   90.00
_cell.angle_gamma   90.00
#
_symmetry.space_group_name_H-M   'P 1'
#
loop_
_entity.id
_entity.type
_entity.pdbx_description
1 polymer ?
#
loop_
_entity_poly.entity_id
_entity_poly.type
_entity_poly.pdbx_seq_one_letter_code
_entity_poly.pdbx_strand_id
1 'polypeptide(L)'
;MRALAWVGVFLLCSVLGLGGLLFTKAGNTILLPFAQSALNHSLPFQTQLQTLAIKVDSIYAELVLNKTLAIVLEGRHSLGRKLDIQARIHFLHTGTDHKEFAPLGYLHIQGDLANYTIQSTNPQSTNPHSSTEISFALFARMEFLSIQEYTLELRAVPMEQVARFFDIDINAKGTLSILAQEQSQILQLRLQSDKLSLGALDMGINTLYYKRDSTHQELAGTFSVGGEIITALGKSNGKEALQSTLYSSRQAPMASAQTQILDNALAYSLHISDLGAFGSVFGFDIQGALELQGKISADNGITFSAASSSLGGESTLTLEKNILKFSGENLSLMRILQLLKAPTILESSLMVESVYNLAFHKGTINIEGQNFAILLDDLGAFGLEAFDTQDNAQDAWGVGFDTKVDSSLVVNGQIERAQITAQATIKSQDQSLRTSKCTIDLATQSLDVEFLESAITLQGKLSQMQAPQISQTPDTPEAEDLQTIYETQDLQENTKDIEEIQGI
;
A
#
# COMPACT_ATOMS: atom_id res chain seq x y z
N MET A 1 -57.54 -5.99 28.31
CA MET A 1 -56.75 -7.18 28.72
C MET A 1 -56.63 -8.24 27.62
N ARG A 2 -57.71 -8.67 26.93
CA ARG A 2 -57.62 -9.74 25.90
C ARG A 2 -56.68 -9.43 24.71
N ALA A 3 -56.62 -8.18 24.25
CA ALA A 3 -55.72 -7.79 23.15
C ALA A 3 -54.22 -7.84 23.52
N LEU A 4 -53.86 -7.44 24.73
CA LEU A 4 -52.47 -7.53 25.24
C LEU A 4 -51.99 -8.99 25.35
N ALA A 5 -52.89 -9.91 25.72
CA ALA A 5 -52.57 -11.34 25.76
C ALA A 5 -52.26 -11.89 24.36
N TRP A 6 -53.02 -11.50 23.32
CA TRP A 6 -52.76 -11.94 21.94
C TRP A 6 -51.46 -11.37 21.38
N VAL A 7 -51.14 -10.10 21.68
CA VAL A 7 -49.85 -9.51 21.29
C VAL A 7 -48.70 -10.24 21.97
N GLY A 8 -48.83 -10.57 23.26
CA GLY A 8 -47.82 -11.34 23.99
C GLY A 8 -47.61 -12.75 23.41
N VAL A 9 -48.69 -13.47 23.09
CA VAL A 9 -48.62 -14.80 22.46
C VAL A 9 -48.01 -14.71 21.06
N PHE A 10 -48.41 -13.74 20.24
CA PHE A 10 -47.86 -13.56 18.90
C PHE A 10 -46.35 -13.23 18.94
N LEU A 11 -45.93 -12.38 19.87
CA LEU A 11 -44.52 -12.02 20.05
C LEU A 11 -43.71 -13.22 20.54
N LEU A 12 -44.23 -13.99 21.49
CA LEU A 12 -43.60 -15.24 21.95
C LEU A 12 -43.48 -16.26 20.82
N CYS A 13 -44.55 -16.49 20.06
CA CYS A 13 -44.55 -17.40 18.92
C CYS A 13 -43.61 -16.91 17.80
N SER A 14 -43.51 -15.60 17.59
CA SER A 14 -42.55 -15.02 16.63
C SER A 14 -41.11 -15.24 17.08
N VAL A 15 -40.81 -15.02 18.37
CA VAL A 15 -39.47 -15.27 18.94
C VAL A 15 -39.12 -16.75 18.87
N LEU A 16 -40.07 -17.65 19.18
CA LEU A 16 -39.86 -19.09 19.07
C LEU A 16 -39.74 -19.56 17.62
N GLY A 17 -40.51 -18.97 16.70
CA GLY A 17 -40.45 -19.28 15.26
C GLY A 17 -39.14 -18.82 14.64
N LEU A 18 -38.73 -17.57 14.92
CA LEU A 18 -37.44 -17.02 14.48
C LEU A 18 -36.28 -17.77 15.13
N GLY A 19 -36.34 -18.02 16.44
CA GLY A 19 -35.33 -18.79 17.17
C GLY A 19 -35.20 -20.22 16.66
N GLY A 20 -36.32 -20.89 16.39
CA GLY A 20 -36.34 -22.23 15.81
C GLY A 20 -35.77 -22.27 14.39
N LEU A 21 -36.05 -21.25 13.56
CA LEU A 21 -35.54 -21.14 12.19
C LEU A 21 -34.01 -21.11 12.16
N LEU A 22 -33.35 -20.41 13.09
CA LEU A 22 -31.88 -20.32 13.17
C LEU A 22 -31.20 -21.70 13.22
N PHE A 23 -31.86 -22.71 13.82
CA PHE A 23 -31.33 -24.07 13.94
C PHE A 23 -31.68 -25.00 12.78
N THR A 24 -32.35 -24.49 11.74
CA THR A 24 -32.74 -25.25 10.54
C THR A 24 -31.79 -24.98 9.38
N LYS A 25 -31.79 -25.86 8.37
CA LYS A 25 -31.05 -25.64 7.11
C LYS A 25 -31.44 -24.32 6.43
N ALA A 26 -32.73 -23.96 6.46
CA ALA A 26 -33.25 -22.74 5.87
C ALA A 26 -32.72 -21.49 6.59
N GLY A 27 -32.78 -21.45 7.93
CA GLY A 27 -32.25 -20.33 8.70
C GLY A 27 -30.75 -20.17 8.54
N ASN A 28 -29.98 -21.26 8.53
CA ASN A 28 -28.55 -21.23 8.25
C ASN A 28 -28.23 -20.64 6.86
N THR A 29 -29.02 -20.97 5.85
CA THR A 29 -28.88 -20.39 4.49
C THR A 29 -29.16 -18.88 4.49
N ILE A 30 -30.15 -18.45 5.27
CA ILE A 30 -30.48 -17.02 5.43
C ILE A 30 -29.38 -16.28 6.21
N LEU A 31 -28.78 -16.91 7.23
CA LEU A 31 -27.74 -16.32 8.08
C LEU A 31 -26.39 -16.19 7.38
N LEU A 32 -26.07 -17.11 6.46
CA LEU A 32 -24.78 -17.17 5.78
C LEU A 32 -24.32 -15.81 5.20
N PRO A 33 -25.13 -15.06 4.42
CA PRO A 33 -24.70 -13.75 3.92
C PRO A 33 -24.48 -12.70 5.01
N PHE A 34 -25.23 -12.74 6.12
CA PHE A 34 -25.04 -11.81 7.23
C PHE A 34 -23.75 -12.12 7.99
N ALA A 35 -23.49 -13.40 8.28
CA ALA A 35 -22.24 -13.84 8.89
C ALA A 35 -21.04 -13.52 8.00
N GLN A 36 -21.16 -13.74 6.69
CA GLN A 36 -20.16 -13.35 5.69
C GLN A 36 -19.85 -11.85 5.70
N SER A 37 -20.90 -11.01 5.75
CA SER A 37 -20.76 -9.56 5.81
C SER A 37 -20.07 -9.11 7.11
N ALA A 38 -20.49 -9.67 8.24
CA ALA A 38 -19.89 -9.38 9.55
C ALA A 38 -18.40 -9.77 9.58
N LEU A 39 -18.05 -10.95 9.06
CA LEU A 39 -16.66 -11.41 8.96
C LEU A 39 -15.80 -10.48 8.10
N ASN A 40 -16.29 -10.10 6.91
CA ASN A 40 -15.57 -9.17 6.02
C ASN A 40 -15.46 -7.75 6.58
N HIS A 41 -16.35 -7.36 7.48
CA HIS A 41 -16.27 -6.06 8.15
C HIS A 41 -15.28 -6.08 9.32
N SER A 42 -15.22 -7.18 10.07
CA SER A 42 -14.37 -7.31 11.26
C SER A 42 -12.93 -7.76 10.96
N LEU A 43 -12.69 -8.35 9.79
CA LEU A 43 -11.38 -8.91 9.44
C LEU A 43 -10.73 -8.10 8.30
N PRO A 44 -9.42 -7.84 8.36
CA PRO A 44 -8.71 -7.02 7.37
C PRO A 44 -8.41 -7.76 6.05
N PHE A 45 -8.78 -9.03 5.94
CA PHE A 45 -8.51 -9.89 4.78
C PHE A 45 -9.80 -10.46 4.21
N GLN A 46 -9.77 -10.87 2.94
CA GLN A 46 -10.94 -11.42 2.27
C GLN A 46 -11.29 -12.79 2.88
N THR A 47 -12.50 -12.88 3.44
CA THR A 47 -13.02 -14.14 4.01
C THR A 47 -14.16 -14.66 3.17
N GLN A 48 -14.25 -15.98 3.05
CA GLN A 48 -15.34 -16.68 2.40
C GLN A 48 -15.88 -17.76 3.34
N LEU A 49 -17.09 -17.57 3.84
CA LEU A 49 -17.82 -18.53 4.65
C LEU A 49 -18.50 -19.52 3.71
N GLN A 50 -17.88 -20.68 3.51
CA GLN A 50 -18.40 -21.71 2.60
C GLN A 50 -19.62 -22.41 3.16
N THR A 51 -19.53 -22.79 4.44
CA THR A 51 -20.59 -23.52 5.13
C THR A 51 -20.83 -22.91 6.50
N LEU A 52 -22.10 -22.75 6.86
CA LEU A 52 -22.54 -22.42 8.21
C LEU A 52 -23.69 -23.35 8.58
N ALA A 53 -23.52 -24.10 9.66
CA ALA A 53 -24.54 -24.99 10.20
C ALA A 53 -24.59 -24.87 11.71
N ILE A 54 -25.54 -24.06 12.19
CA ILE A 54 -25.89 -23.95 13.59
C ILE A 54 -27.05 -24.91 13.86
N LYS A 55 -26.84 -25.86 14.77
CA LYS A 55 -27.87 -26.77 15.30
C LYS A 55 -28.09 -26.46 16.78
N VAL A 56 -29.05 -27.11 17.42
CA VAL A 56 -29.40 -26.83 18.83
C VAL A 56 -28.23 -27.05 19.79
N ASP A 57 -27.37 -28.02 19.50
CA ASP A 57 -26.28 -28.46 20.38
C ASP A 57 -24.90 -28.43 19.72
N SER A 58 -24.83 -28.13 18.41
CA SER A 58 -23.59 -28.14 17.65
C SER A 58 -23.47 -26.95 16.72
N ILE A 59 -22.25 -26.50 16.49
CA ILE A 59 -21.90 -25.53 15.46
C ILE A 59 -20.87 -26.15 14.52
N TYR A 60 -21.08 -25.95 13.22
CA TYR A 60 -20.11 -26.23 12.18
C TYR A 60 -19.99 -24.98 11.29
N ALA A 61 -18.78 -24.51 11.05
CA ALA A 61 -18.53 -23.44 10.09
C ALA A 61 -17.21 -23.68 9.37
N GLU A 62 -17.19 -23.39 8.07
CA GLU A 62 -16.00 -23.52 7.25
C GLU A 62 -15.69 -22.19 6.59
N LEU A 63 -14.53 -21.64 6.93
CA LEU A 63 -14.07 -20.33 6.49
C LEU A 63 -12.83 -20.50 5.63
N VAL A 64 -12.78 -19.77 4.52
CA VAL A 64 -11.60 -19.66 3.66
C VAL A 64 -11.10 -18.24 3.66
N LEU A 65 -9.83 -18.06 3.97
CA LEU A 65 -9.15 -16.78 4.09
C LEU A 65 -8.13 -16.66 2.94
N ASN A 66 -8.22 -15.57 2.18
CA ASN A 66 -7.34 -15.29 1.04
C ASN A 66 -7.16 -16.49 0.08
N LYS A 67 -8.17 -17.35 -0.06
CA LYS A 67 -8.16 -18.58 -0.90
C LYS A 67 -7.06 -19.60 -0.56
N THR A 68 -6.29 -19.38 0.50
CA THR A 68 -5.11 -20.19 0.84
C THR A 68 -5.25 -20.89 2.17
N LEU A 69 -6.01 -20.33 3.12
CA LEU A 69 -6.17 -20.89 4.44
C LEU A 69 -7.63 -21.27 4.69
N ALA A 70 -7.88 -22.51 5.10
CA ALA A 70 -9.19 -22.98 5.52
C ALA A 70 -9.21 -23.20 7.04
N ILE A 71 -10.25 -22.68 7.69
CA ILE A 71 -10.54 -22.86 9.11
C ILE A 71 -11.89 -23.56 9.23
N VAL A 72 -11.87 -24.76 9.79
CA VAL A 72 -13.09 -25.53 10.08
C VAL A 72 -13.35 -25.46 11.57
N LEU A 73 -14.44 -24.81 11.95
CA LEU A 73 -14.94 -24.72 13.31
C LEU A 73 -15.96 -25.82 13.54
N GLU A 74 -15.71 -26.72 14.48
CA GLU A 74 -16.63 -27.78 14.88
C GLU A 74 -16.75 -27.77 16.40
N GLY A 75 -17.96 -27.73 16.93
CA GLY A 75 -18.10 -27.66 18.37
C GLY A 75 -19.48 -27.94 18.89
N ARG A 76 -19.57 -28.05 20.21
CA ARG A 76 -20.82 -28.10 20.94
C ARG A 76 -21.06 -26.77 21.62
N HIS A 77 -22.32 -26.37 21.66
CA HIS A 77 -22.74 -25.24 22.46
C HIS A 77 -24.01 -25.58 23.23
N SER A 78 -24.17 -24.93 24.38
CA SER A 78 -25.42 -24.93 25.12
C SER A 78 -25.93 -23.49 25.18
N LEU A 79 -27.22 -23.30 24.88
CA LEU A 79 -27.92 -22.02 24.97
C LEU A 79 -27.65 -21.34 26.33
N GLY A 80 -26.65 -20.47 26.36
CA GLY A 80 -26.30 -19.61 27.49
C GLY A 80 -25.38 -20.19 28.57
N ARG A 81 -24.66 -21.31 28.38
CA ARG A 81 -23.84 -21.86 29.48
C ARG A 81 -22.41 -22.24 29.14
N LYS A 82 -22.18 -22.95 28.03
CA LYS A 82 -20.85 -23.45 27.66
C LYS A 82 -20.68 -23.52 26.15
N LEU A 83 -19.52 -23.11 25.71
CA LEU A 83 -19.03 -23.16 24.34
C LEU A 83 -17.74 -24.00 24.36
N ASP A 84 -17.72 -25.04 23.52
CA ASP A 84 -16.62 -25.98 23.38
C ASP A 84 -16.43 -26.23 21.87
N ILE A 85 -15.61 -25.40 21.23
CA ILE A 85 -15.40 -25.40 19.78
C ILE A 85 -13.95 -25.72 19.48
N GLN A 86 -13.73 -26.68 18.60
CA GLN A 86 -12.43 -26.96 18.01
C GLN A 86 -12.34 -26.28 16.64
N ALA A 87 -11.31 -25.46 16.42
CA ALA A 87 -10.95 -24.97 15.10
C ALA A 87 -9.82 -25.82 14.53
N ARG A 88 -9.97 -26.31 13.30
CA ARG A 88 -8.92 -26.99 12.54
C ARG A 88 -8.43 -26.07 11.44
N ILE A 89 -7.14 -25.76 11.44
CA ILE A 89 -6.53 -24.82 10.48
C ILE A 89 -5.69 -25.63 9.48
N HIS A 90 -5.94 -25.45 8.18
CA HIS A 90 -5.16 -26.11 7.13
C HIS A 90 -5.01 -25.23 5.89
N PHE A 91 -3.97 -25.47 5.09
CA PHE A 91 -3.80 -24.78 3.81
C PHE A 91 -4.65 -25.45 2.72
N LEU A 92 -5.27 -24.64 1.87
CA LEU A 92 -5.91 -25.06 0.64
C LEU A 92 -4.86 -25.29 -0.45
N HIS A 93 -4.99 -26.41 -1.16
CA HIS A 93 -4.15 -26.69 -2.31
C HIS A 93 -4.75 -26.05 -3.56
N THR A 94 -3.91 -25.39 -4.37
CA THR A 94 -4.30 -24.84 -5.67
C THR A 94 -4.28 -25.89 -6.80
N GLY A 95 -3.86 -27.13 -6.51
CA GLY A 95 -3.85 -28.25 -7.46
C GLY A 95 -5.09 -29.15 -7.34
N THR A 96 -5.46 -29.83 -8.43
CA THR A 96 -6.64 -30.70 -8.55
C THR A 96 -6.57 -32.01 -7.75
N ASP A 97 -5.50 -32.24 -6.98
CA ASP A 97 -5.30 -33.48 -6.23
C ASP A 97 -5.63 -33.23 -4.75
N HIS A 98 -6.82 -33.68 -4.32
CA HIS A 98 -7.44 -33.43 -3.01
C HIS A 98 -6.76 -34.16 -1.83
N LYS A 99 -5.44 -34.34 -1.83
CA LYS A 99 -4.76 -34.91 -0.66
C LYS A 99 -4.82 -33.89 0.48
N GLU A 100 -5.67 -34.18 1.46
CA GLU A 100 -5.75 -33.42 2.71
C GLU A 100 -4.35 -33.30 3.32
N PHE A 101 -3.84 -32.07 3.39
CA PHE A 101 -2.63 -31.80 4.16
C PHE A 101 -2.94 -31.98 5.64
N ALA A 102 -1.93 -32.42 6.40
CA ALA A 102 -2.00 -32.40 7.84
C ALA A 102 -2.34 -30.96 8.29
N PRO A 103 -3.26 -30.79 9.26
CA PRO A 103 -3.61 -29.47 9.76
C PRO A 103 -2.37 -28.79 10.35
N LEU A 104 -2.26 -27.48 10.14
CA LEU A 104 -1.21 -26.64 10.73
C LEU A 104 -1.31 -26.61 12.26
N GLY A 105 -2.53 -26.75 12.76
CA GLY A 105 -2.80 -26.81 14.17
C GLY A 105 -4.29 -26.95 14.45
N TYR A 106 -4.58 -27.24 15.70
CA TYR A 106 -5.92 -27.21 16.24
C TYR A 106 -5.99 -26.08 17.27
N LEU A 107 -7.04 -25.27 17.22
CA LEU A 107 -7.39 -24.37 18.31
C LEU A 107 -8.57 -24.95 19.06
N HIS A 108 -8.58 -24.77 20.36
CA HIS A 108 -9.65 -25.19 21.24
C HIS A 108 -10.20 -23.96 21.94
N ILE A 109 -11.48 -23.68 21.72
CA ILE A 109 -12.20 -22.53 22.22
C ILE A 109 -13.13 -23.03 23.32
N GLN A 110 -12.84 -22.69 24.57
CA GLN A 110 -13.60 -23.15 25.73
C GLN A 110 -14.07 -21.98 26.59
N GLY A 111 -15.32 -22.01 27.05
CA GLY A 111 -15.84 -21.01 27.98
C GLY A 111 -17.33 -20.83 27.89
N ASP A 112 -17.80 -19.60 28.07
CA ASP A 112 -19.17 -19.16 27.82
C ASP A 112 -19.21 -18.02 26.79
N LEU A 113 -20.40 -17.50 26.49
CA LEU A 113 -20.57 -16.44 25.49
C LEU A 113 -19.92 -15.10 25.88
N ALA A 114 -19.76 -14.86 27.18
CA ALA A 114 -19.12 -13.67 27.70
C ALA A 114 -17.61 -13.90 27.86
N ASN A 115 -17.18 -15.03 28.41
CA ASN A 115 -15.79 -15.32 28.76
C ASN A 115 -15.32 -16.64 28.14
N TYR A 116 -14.37 -16.58 27.22
CA TYR A 116 -13.80 -17.79 26.61
C TYR A 116 -12.30 -17.72 26.41
N THR A 117 -11.66 -18.89 26.42
CA THR A 117 -10.23 -19.06 26.15
C THR A 117 -10.06 -19.76 24.81
N ILE A 118 -9.05 -19.35 24.06
CA ILE A 118 -8.58 -20.03 22.85
C ILE A 118 -7.22 -20.63 23.19
N GLN A 119 -7.05 -21.92 22.99
CA GLN A 119 -5.81 -22.65 23.23
C GLN A 119 -5.45 -23.50 22.02
N SER A 120 -4.28 -23.28 21.45
CA SER A 120 -3.71 -24.22 20.50
C SER A 120 -3.44 -25.57 21.16
N THR A 121 -3.87 -26.65 20.52
CA THR A 121 -3.40 -28.00 20.83
C THR A 121 -2.43 -28.37 19.73
N ASN A 122 -1.14 -28.47 20.07
CA ASN A 122 -0.12 -28.82 19.10
C ASN A 122 -0.40 -30.25 18.62
N PRO A 123 -0.71 -30.48 17.33
CA PRO A 123 -0.75 -31.84 16.84
C PRO A 123 0.65 -32.39 17.00
N GLN A 124 0.82 -33.50 17.73
CA GLN A 124 2.05 -34.28 17.61
C GLN A 124 2.16 -34.69 16.13
N SER A 125 2.94 -33.94 15.35
CA SER A 125 3.23 -34.28 13.97
C SER A 125 4.01 -35.58 14.00
N THR A 126 3.31 -36.68 13.69
CA THR A 126 3.91 -38.02 13.58
C THR A 126 4.63 -38.21 12.26
N ASN A 127 5.04 -37.13 11.58
CA ASN A 127 5.69 -37.20 10.28
C ASN A 127 7.22 -37.17 10.47
N PRO A 128 7.91 -38.34 10.51
CA PRO A 128 9.32 -38.45 10.89
C PRO A 128 10.31 -37.88 9.85
N HIS A 129 9.82 -37.18 8.82
CA HIS A 129 10.63 -36.75 7.67
C HIS A 129 10.71 -35.23 7.46
N SER A 130 10.06 -34.41 8.29
CA SER A 130 10.30 -32.96 8.29
C SER A 130 11.18 -32.58 9.49
N SER A 131 12.41 -32.18 9.24
CA SER A 131 13.38 -31.76 10.27
C SER A 131 13.07 -30.41 10.92
N THR A 132 12.01 -29.72 10.49
CA THR A 132 11.53 -28.46 11.07
C THR A 132 10.14 -28.66 11.63
N GLU A 133 10.04 -28.79 12.96
CA GLU A 133 8.77 -28.77 13.67
C GLU A 133 8.20 -27.34 13.60
N ILE A 134 7.21 -27.13 12.74
CA ILE A 134 6.39 -25.92 12.78
C ILE A 134 5.55 -26.02 14.04
N SER A 135 5.72 -25.10 14.97
CA SER A 135 4.88 -25.03 16.17
C SER A 135 4.04 -23.75 16.15
N PHE A 136 2.74 -23.92 16.36
CA PHE A 136 1.80 -22.83 16.57
C PHE A 136 1.22 -22.95 17.97
N ALA A 137 1.50 -21.95 18.81
CA ALA A 137 0.84 -21.77 20.09
C ALA A 137 0.00 -20.49 20.08
N LEU A 138 -1.28 -20.60 20.46
CA LEU A 138 -2.14 -19.44 20.66
C LEU A 138 -2.88 -19.64 21.99
N PHE A 139 -2.66 -18.71 22.91
CA PHE A 139 -3.51 -18.49 24.06
C PHE A 139 -4.22 -17.15 23.86
N ALA A 140 -5.54 -17.10 23.99
CA ALA A 140 -6.26 -15.82 24.07
C ALA A 140 -7.40 -15.92 25.06
N ARG A 141 -7.62 -14.87 25.85
CA ARG A 141 -8.77 -14.72 26.73
C ARG A 141 -9.66 -13.63 26.18
N MET A 142 -10.95 -13.92 26.06
CA MET A 142 -11.93 -13.05 25.44
C MET A 142 -13.01 -12.68 26.45
N GLU A 143 -13.42 -11.42 26.48
CA GLU A 143 -14.57 -10.91 27.23
C GLU A 143 -15.50 -10.12 26.30
N PHE A 144 -16.76 -10.54 26.13
CA PHE A 144 -17.75 -9.92 25.22
C PHE A 144 -17.19 -9.65 23.80
N LEU A 145 -16.52 -10.64 23.22
CA LEU A 145 -15.85 -10.55 21.91
C LEU A 145 -14.63 -9.61 21.86
N SER A 146 -14.19 -9.06 22.99
CA SER A 146 -12.97 -8.26 23.09
C SER A 146 -11.81 -9.12 23.61
N ILE A 147 -10.64 -9.03 22.98
CA ILE A 147 -9.42 -9.72 23.45
C ILE A 147 -8.93 -9.00 24.71
N GLN A 148 -8.81 -9.76 25.81
CA GLN A 148 -8.30 -9.25 27.08
C GLN A 148 -6.80 -9.52 27.25
N GLU A 149 -6.39 -10.73 26.87
CA GLU A 149 -5.02 -11.21 26.96
C GLU A 149 -4.76 -12.14 25.78
N TYR A 150 -3.57 -12.11 25.22
CA TYR A 150 -3.16 -13.13 24.26
C TYR A 150 -1.66 -13.42 24.30
N THR A 151 -1.30 -14.61 23.86
CA THR A 151 0.05 -15.05 23.58
C THR A 151 -0.02 -15.87 22.30
N LEU A 152 0.51 -15.33 21.23
CA LEU A 152 0.65 -15.97 19.93
C LEU A 152 2.13 -16.27 19.72
N GLU A 153 2.44 -17.52 19.48
CA GLU A 153 3.77 -18.00 19.16
C GLU A 153 3.70 -18.85 17.89
N LEU A 154 4.36 -18.39 16.84
CA LEU A 154 4.60 -19.12 15.62
C LEU A 154 6.10 -19.37 15.56
N ARG A 155 6.52 -20.63 15.41
CA ARG A 155 7.94 -20.97 15.20
C ARG A 155 8.14 -21.66 13.87
N ALA A 156 9.19 -21.23 13.18
CA ALA A 156 9.72 -21.89 12.01
C ALA A 156 8.72 -22.05 10.84
N VAL A 157 7.80 -21.09 10.65
CA VAL A 157 6.82 -21.11 9.53
C VAL A 157 7.55 -20.85 8.21
N PRO A 158 7.54 -21.78 7.24
CA PRO A 158 8.22 -21.58 5.96
C PRO A 158 7.76 -20.29 5.25
N MET A 159 8.70 -19.49 4.78
CA MET A 159 8.39 -18.19 4.18
C MET A 159 7.54 -18.32 2.91
N GLU A 160 7.64 -19.45 2.21
CA GLU A 160 6.80 -19.78 1.06
C GLU A 160 5.31 -19.87 1.44
N GLN A 161 5.00 -20.29 2.66
CA GLN A 161 3.62 -20.34 3.15
C GLN A 161 3.11 -18.95 3.52
N VAL A 162 3.98 -18.13 4.14
CA VAL A 162 3.68 -16.73 4.46
C VAL A 162 3.43 -15.94 3.17
N ALA A 163 4.32 -16.07 2.19
CA ALA A 163 4.22 -15.46 0.87
C ALA A 163 2.89 -15.80 0.19
N ARG A 164 2.52 -17.09 0.16
CA ARG A 164 1.22 -17.52 -0.38
C ARG A 164 0.05 -16.91 0.36
N PHE A 165 0.09 -16.86 1.69
CA PHE A 165 -1.01 -16.31 2.48
C PHE A 165 -1.29 -14.84 2.17
N PHE A 166 -0.23 -14.07 1.93
CA PHE A 166 -0.31 -12.65 1.57
C PHE A 166 -0.36 -12.39 0.06
N ASP A 167 -0.44 -13.44 -0.77
CA ASP A 167 -0.41 -13.34 -2.25
C ASP A 167 0.83 -12.58 -2.77
N ILE A 168 1.98 -12.80 -2.12
CA ILE A 168 3.26 -12.18 -2.47
C ILE A 168 4.06 -13.17 -3.31
N ASP A 169 4.41 -12.79 -4.54
CA ASP A 169 5.31 -13.57 -5.40
C ASP A 169 6.77 -13.35 -5.00
N ILE A 170 7.21 -14.04 -3.95
CA ILE A 170 8.62 -14.05 -3.53
C ILE A 170 9.21 -15.45 -3.60
N ASN A 171 10.39 -15.55 -4.23
CA ASN A 171 11.23 -16.75 -4.24
C ASN A 171 12.10 -16.83 -2.97
N ALA A 172 11.54 -16.42 -1.84
CA ALA A 172 12.23 -16.37 -0.55
C ALA A 172 12.19 -17.73 0.13
N LYS A 173 13.37 -18.26 0.45
CA LYS A 173 13.50 -19.46 1.29
C LYS A 173 13.79 -19.03 2.71
N GLY A 174 13.29 -19.77 3.69
CA GLY A 174 13.55 -19.49 5.11
C GLY A 174 12.33 -19.72 5.97
N THR A 175 12.41 -19.28 7.22
CA THR A 175 11.31 -19.46 8.18
C THR A 175 11.03 -18.20 8.98
N LEU A 176 9.74 -17.89 9.17
CA LEU A 176 9.24 -16.85 10.06
C LEU A 176 8.96 -17.44 11.44
N SER A 177 9.41 -16.73 12.48
CA SER A 177 8.91 -16.95 13.84
C SER A 177 8.28 -15.65 14.32
N ILE A 178 7.12 -15.74 14.97
CA ILE A 178 6.40 -14.59 15.52
C ILE A 178 6.13 -14.88 16.99
N LEU A 179 6.50 -13.96 17.88
CA LEU A 179 6.06 -13.99 19.27
C LEU A 179 5.31 -12.69 19.54
N ALA A 180 4.00 -12.78 19.74
CA ALA A 180 3.17 -11.65 20.08
C ALA A 180 2.51 -11.94 21.44
N GLN A 181 2.77 -11.10 22.44
CA GLN A 181 2.22 -11.30 23.77
C GLN A 181 1.68 -9.98 24.30
N GLU A 182 0.45 -10.03 24.82
CA GLU A 182 -0.16 -8.91 25.52
C GLU A 182 -0.57 -9.36 26.92
N GLN A 183 0.17 -8.88 27.93
CA GLN A 183 -0.23 -8.95 29.33
C GLN A 183 -1.06 -7.69 29.62
N SER A 184 -2.38 -7.85 29.72
CA SER A 184 -3.39 -6.81 29.74
C SER A 184 -3.00 -5.49 30.44
N GLN A 185 -3.16 -4.38 29.74
CA GLN A 185 -4.29 -3.49 30.02
C GLN A 185 -4.94 -3.08 28.68
N ILE A 186 -5.96 -3.83 28.30
CA ILE A 186 -7.02 -3.46 27.35
C ILE A 186 -6.54 -3.23 25.90
N LEU A 187 -6.72 -4.23 25.02
CA LEU A 187 -6.79 -3.99 23.58
C LEU A 187 -8.17 -3.40 23.23
N GLN A 188 -8.40 -2.16 23.66
CA GLN A 188 -9.43 -1.31 23.08
C GLN A 188 -8.76 -0.65 21.88
N LEU A 189 -9.20 -1.01 20.67
CA LEU A 189 -9.11 -0.09 19.54
C LEU A 189 -10.06 1.08 19.82
N ARG A 190 -9.68 1.94 20.78
CA ARG A 190 -10.28 3.26 20.97
C ARG A 190 -9.21 4.28 20.65
N LEU A 191 -9.47 5.11 19.64
CA LEU A 191 -8.91 6.45 19.64
C LEU A 191 -9.49 7.17 20.85
N GLN A 192 -8.77 7.17 21.96
CA GLN A 192 -8.81 8.30 22.88
C GLN A 192 -7.63 9.18 22.51
N SER A 193 -7.96 10.45 22.27
CA SER A 193 -7.02 11.53 22.01
C SER A 193 -5.79 11.38 22.91
N ASP A 194 -4.63 11.32 22.25
CA ASP A 194 -3.30 11.60 22.77
C ASP A 194 -2.37 10.43 23.13
N LYS A 195 -2.76 9.14 23.02
CA LYS A 195 -1.80 8.01 23.07
C LYS A 195 -2.24 6.78 22.26
N LEU A 196 -1.39 6.36 21.32
CA LEU A 196 -1.44 5.06 20.67
C LEU A 196 -0.58 4.07 21.48
N SER A 197 -1.19 3.12 22.19
CA SER A 197 -0.49 1.98 22.79
C SER A 197 -0.76 0.73 21.96
N LEU A 198 0.22 0.27 21.17
CA LEU A 198 0.25 -1.11 20.68
C LEU A 198 0.89 -1.98 21.77
N GLY A 199 0.27 -3.11 22.09
CA GLY A 199 0.90 -4.17 22.89
C GLY A 199 2.24 -4.61 22.29
N ALA A 200 3.10 -5.21 23.11
CA ALA A 200 4.44 -5.64 22.71
C ALA A 200 4.37 -6.75 21.63
N LEU A 201 4.52 -6.35 20.37
CA LEU A 201 4.72 -7.26 19.25
C LEU A 201 6.24 -7.38 19.02
N ASP A 202 6.82 -8.54 19.33
CA ASP A 202 8.21 -8.85 19.00
C ASP A 202 8.25 -9.74 17.74
N MET A 203 8.52 -9.13 16.59
CA MET A 203 8.72 -9.87 15.35
C MET A 203 10.20 -10.17 15.17
N GLY A 204 10.59 -11.45 15.24
CA GLY A 204 11.96 -11.92 15.00
C GLY A 204 12.07 -12.73 13.71
N ILE A 205 12.69 -12.15 12.67
CA ILE A 205 13.02 -12.91 11.45
C ILE A 205 14.36 -13.61 11.67
N ASN A 206 14.33 -14.90 11.99
CA ASN A 206 15.54 -15.65 12.37
C ASN A 206 16.48 -15.95 11.20
N THR A 207 15.99 -15.99 9.95
CA THR A 207 16.84 -16.11 8.75
C THR A 207 16.04 -15.87 7.47
N LEU A 208 16.43 -14.87 6.67
CA LEU A 208 15.85 -14.61 5.34
C LEU A 208 16.86 -15.05 4.26
N TYR A 209 16.57 -16.11 3.51
CA TYR A 209 17.42 -16.50 2.37
C TYR A 209 16.81 -15.95 1.09
N TYR A 210 17.42 -14.91 0.54
CA TYR A 210 17.05 -14.35 -0.75
C TYR A 210 17.96 -14.92 -1.85
N LYS A 211 17.37 -15.55 -2.88
CA LYS A 211 18.12 -16.07 -4.02
C LYS A 211 17.88 -15.17 -5.24
N ARG A 212 18.81 -14.26 -5.54
CA ARG A 212 18.70 -13.33 -6.68
C ARG A 212 19.34 -13.84 -7.98
N ASP A 213 20.32 -14.74 -7.93
CA ASP A 213 20.83 -15.44 -9.10
C ASP A 213 21.57 -16.74 -8.71
N SER A 214 22.18 -17.42 -9.68
CA SER A 214 22.94 -18.68 -9.51
C SER A 214 24.16 -18.59 -8.58
N THR A 215 24.57 -17.39 -8.18
CA THR A 215 25.60 -17.17 -7.15
C THR A 215 24.93 -17.00 -5.80
N HIS A 216 25.18 -17.96 -4.90
CA HIS A 216 24.62 -17.95 -3.56
C HIS A 216 25.29 -16.81 -2.76
N GLN A 217 24.63 -15.66 -2.67
CA GLN A 217 24.92 -14.68 -1.61
C GLN A 217 23.99 -14.94 -0.43
N GLU A 218 24.57 -15.39 0.68
CA GLU A 218 23.88 -15.55 1.96
C GLU A 218 23.78 -14.19 2.65
N LEU A 219 22.60 -13.57 2.67
CA LEU A 219 22.31 -12.49 3.61
C LEU A 219 21.90 -13.11 4.95
N ALA A 220 22.88 -13.35 5.83
CA ALA A 220 22.60 -13.61 7.22
C ALA A 220 22.32 -12.29 7.95
N GLY A 221 21.06 -12.04 8.28
CA GLY A 221 20.65 -10.91 9.10
C GLY A 221 19.36 -11.21 9.85
N THR A 222 19.33 -10.87 11.13
CA THR A 222 18.11 -10.85 11.96
C THR A 222 17.54 -9.44 11.95
N PHE A 223 16.38 -9.25 11.33
CA PHE A 223 15.58 -8.04 11.50
C PHE A 223 14.60 -8.29 12.64
N SER A 224 14.78 -7.56 13.74
CA SER A 224 13.91 -7.63 14.92
C SER A 224 13.24 -6.28 15.11
N VAL A 225 11.93 -6.20 14.87
CA VAL A 225 11.14 -5.04 15.30
C VAL A 225 10.53 -5.41 16.64
N GLY A 226 11.18 -4.95 17.71
CA GLY A 226 10.68 -5.16 19.07
C GLY A 226 9.62 -4.13 19.46
N GLY A 227 8.78 -4.49 20.43
CA GLY A 227 7.78 -3.60 21.02
C GLY A 227 8.39 -2.30 21.60
N GLU A 228 9.70 -2.31 21.88
CA GLU A 228 10.47 -1.14 22.32
C GLU A 228 10.53 -0.01 21.28
N ILE A 229 10.52 -0.31 19.97
CA ILE A 229 10.57 0.71 18.90
C ILE A 229 9.23 1.47 18.81
N ILE A 230 8.13 0.76 18.97
CA ILE A 230 6.77 1.32 18.97
C ILE A 230 6.49 2.04 20.31
N THR A 231 6.99 1.52 21.42
CA THR A 231 6.91 2.16 22.73
C THR A 231 7.81 3.40 22.81
N ALA A 232 8.94 3.41 22.11
CA ALA A 232 9.82 4.57 22.00
C ALA A 232 9.15 5.70 21.22
N LEU A 233 8.42 5.41 20.13
CA LEU A 233 7.60 6.40 19.41
C LEU A 233 6.56 7.10 20.31
N GLY A 234 6.13 6.46 21.40
CA GLY A 234 5.21 7.03 22.40
C GLY A 234 5.85 7.72 23.61
N LYS A 235 7.19 7.82 23.69
CA LYS A 235 7.91 8.45 24.83
C LYS A 235 8.71 9.68 24.35
N SER A 236 8.94 10.64 25.26
CA SER A 236 9.73 11.88 25.02
C SER A 236 11.17 11.63 24.54
N ASN A 237 11.67 10.39 24.66
CA ASN A 237 13.03 9.97 24.31
C ASN A 237 13.04 9.11 23.03
N GLY A 238 11.90 8.97 22.34
CA GLY A 238 11.74 8.16 21.13
C GLY A 238 12.67 8.52 19.97
N LYS A 239 13.18 9.75 20.01
CA LYS A 239 14.13 10.31 19.06
C LYS A 239 15.39 9.43 18.91
N GLU A 240 15.98 8.97 20.00
CA GLU A 240 17.25 8.22 19.94
C GLU A 240 17.07 6.77 19.47
N ALA A 241 15.95 6.14 19.82
CA ALA A 241 15.65 4.75 19.46
C ALA A 241 15.17 4.60 18.01
N LEU A 242 14.38 5.55 17.49
CA LEU A 242 13.99 5.55 16.08
C LEU A 242 15.20 5.81 15.17
N GLN A 243 16.06 6.73 15.62
CA GLN A 243 17.27 7.13 14.92
C GLN A 243 18.25 5.95 14.84
N SER A 244 18.53 5.23 15.93
CA SER A 244 19.41 4.05 15.90
C SER A 244 18.86 2.89 15.06
N THR A 245 17.53 2.72 14.99
CA THR A 245 16.88 1.65 14.22
C THR A 245 16.85 1.94 12.71
N LEU A 246 16.54 3.18 12.32
CA LEU A 246 16.62 3.62 10.92
C LEU A 246 18.08 3.64 10.40
N TYR A 247 19.04 3.96 11.28
CA TYR A 247 20.46 3.94 10.90
C TYR A 247 21.08 2.54 10.85
N SER A 248 20.50 1.54 11.51
CA SER A 248 21.02 0.16 11.49
C SER A 248 20.45 -0.70 10.35
N SER A 249 19.37 -0.29 9.68
CA SER A 249 18.80 -1.01 8.52
C SER A 249 19.41 -0.63 7.16
N ARG A 250 20.60 -0.01 7.14
CA ARG A 250 21.30 0.47 5.93
C ARG A 250 21.53 -0.63 4.88
N GLN A 251 20.58 -0.76 3.97
CA GLN A 251 20.80 -1.17 2.58
C GLN A 251 19.99 -0.33 1.57
N ALA A 252 19.18 0.64 2.00
CA ALA A 252 18.57 1.62 1.09
C ALA A 252 19.52 2.82 0.87
N PRO A 253 19.58 3.40 -0.35
CA PRO A 253 20.38 4.59 -0.68
C PRO A 253 19.76 5.88 -0.10
N MET A 254 19.56 5.91 1.22
CA MET A 254 19.20 7.11 1.96
C MET A 254 20.50 7.81 2.36
N ALA A 255 20.79 8.96 1.74
CA ALA A 255 22.00 9.70 2.06
C ALA A 255 21.85 10.50 3.36
N SER A 256 20.66 11.02 3.66
CA SER A 256 20.38 11.64 4.96
C SER A 256 18.89 11.66 5.29
N ALA A 257 18.58 11.60 6.58
CA ALA A 257 17.25 11.81 7.13
C ALA A 257 17.37 12.63 8.42
N GLN A 258 16.63 13.74 8.50
CA GLN A 258 16.54 14.59 9.67
C GLN A 258 15.09 14.62 10.16
N THR A 259 14.89 14.60 11.47
CA THR A 259 13.55 14.56 12.07
C THR A 259 13.46 15.47 13.29
N GLN A 260 12.33 16.16 13.44
CA GLN A 260 12.00 17.01 14.59
C GLN A 260 10.53 16.83 14.97
N ILE A 261 10.24 16.79 16.27
CA ILE A 261 8.86 16.77 16.76
C ILE A 261 8.41 18.22 16.97
N LEU A 262 7.28 18.62 16.38
CA LEU A 262 6.67 19.94 16.49
C LEU A 262 5.15 19.78 16.62
N ASP A 263 4.56 20.25 17.73
CA ASP A 263 3.11 20.27 17.95
C ASP A 263 2.39 18.93 17.63
N ASN A 264 2.85 17.83 18.23
CA ASN A 264 2.37 16.45 18.00
C ASN A 264 2.57 15.90 16.58
N ALA A 265 3.27 16.62 15.69
CA ALA A 265 3.68 16.14 14.39
C ALA A 265 5.18 15.82 14.36
N LEU A 266 5.55 14.77 13.63
CA LEU A 266 6.94 14.48 13.26
C LEU A 266 7.25 15.19 11.95
N ALA A 267 7.91 16.34 12.02
CA ALA A 267 8.52 16.97 10.87
C ALA A 267 9.76 16.18 10.43
N TYR A 268 9.94 16.00 9.13
CA TYR A 268 11.08 15.29 8.57
C TYR A 268 11.61 15.99 7.31
N SER A 269 12.91 15.80 7.08
CA SER A 269 13.59 16.10 5.82
C SER A 269 14.34 14.85 5.40
N LEU A 270 14.07 14.40 4.17
CA LEU A 270 14.57 13.14 3.63
C LEU A 270 15.24 13.42 2.29
N HIS A 271 16.52 13.01 2.17
CA HIS A 271 17.26 13.05 0.92
C HIS A 271 17.57 11.61 0.48
N ILE A 272 16.93 11.20 -0.61
CA ILE A 272 17.12 9.92 -1.28
C ILE A 272 18.03 10.18 -2.47
N SER A 273 19.24 9.59 -2.49
CA SER A 273 20.18 9.84 -3.59
C SER A 273 19.83 9.09 -4.87
N ASP A 274 19.16 7.95 -4.74
CA ASP A 274 18.73 7.16 -5.89
C ASP A 274 17.44 6.40 -5.59
N LEU A 275 16.38 6.72 -6.32
CA LEU A 275 15.10 6.03 -6.27
C LEU A 275 15.14 4.63 -6.91
N GLY A 276 16.20 4.29 -7.65
CA GLY A 276 16.39 2.97 -8.29
C GLY A 276 16.24 1.79 -7.34
N ALA A 277 16.63 1.95 -6.08
CA ALA A 277 16.48 0.91 -5.07
C ALA A 277 15.02 0.58 -4.72
N PHE A 278 14.05 1.46 -5.05
CA PHE A 278 12.64 1.29 -4.74
C PHE A 278 11.82 0.71 -5.90
N GLY A 279 12.43 0.44 -7.07
CA GLY A 279 11.68 -0.04 -8.24
C GLY A 279 10.90 -1.33 -7.98
N SER A 280 11.47 -2.25 -7.19
CA SER A 280 10.77 -3.49 -6.79
C SER A 280 9.59 -3.26 -5.85
N VAL A 281 9.59 -2.17 -5.09
CA VAL A 281 8.50 -1.81 -4.16
C VAL A 281 7.33 -1.23 -4.94
N PHE A 282 7.61 -0.37 -5.92
CA PHE A 282 6.60 0.30 -6.71
C PHE A 282 6.09 -0.54 -7.89
N GLY A 283 6.83 -1.59 -8.28
CA GLY A 283 6.51 -2.43 -9.43
C GLY A 283 6.85 -1.79 -10.78
N PHE A 284 7.57 -0.67 -10.77
CA PHE A 284 8.10 -0.02 -11.96
C PHE A 284 9.47 0.59 -11.66
N ASP A 285 10.32 0.66 -12.68
CA ASP A 285 11.68 1.19 -12.53
C ASP A 285 11.63 2.71 -12.44
N ILE A 286 12.09 3.25 -11.32
CA ILE A 286 12.33 4.68 -11.14
C ILE A 286 13.82 4.94 -10.93
N GLN A 287 14.26 6.18 -11.12
CA GLN A 287 15.65 6.59 -10.87
C GLN A 287 15.72 8.05 -10.47
N GLY A 288 16.90 8.44 -9.99
CA GLY A 288 17.20 9.83 -9.67
C GLY A 288 17.04 10.14 -8.19
N ALA A 289 17.52 11.31 -7.80
CA ALA A 289 17.45 11.77 -6.43
C ALA A 289 16.08 12.38 -6.11
N LEU A 290 15.66 12.27 -4.86
CA LEU A 290 14.42 12.84 -4.36
C LEU A 290 14.64 13.48 -2.98
N GLU A 291 14.21 14.73 -2.87
CA GLU A 291 14.23 15.51 -1.64
C GLU A 291 12.80 15.74 -1.19
N LEU A 292 12.49 15.27 0.02
CA LEU A 292 11.17 15.40 0.61
C LEU A 292 11.27 16.12 1.94
N GLN A 293 10.41 17.09 2.16
CA GLN A 293 10.22 17.73 3.46
C GLN A 293 8.75 17.59 3.84
N GLY A 294 8.46 17.16 5.06
CA GLY A 294 7.09 16.82 5.38
C GLY A 294 6.79 16.69 6.85
N LYS A 295 5.54 16.31 7.14
CA LYS A 295 5.05 16.09 8.50
C LYS A 295 4.22 14.82 8.57
N ILE A 296 4.32 14.10 9.69
CA ILE A 296 3.45 12.98 10.03
C ILE A 296 2.70 13.36 11.31
N SER A 297 1.37 13.36 11.30
CA SER A 297 0.55 13.56 12.51
C SER A 297 -0.41 12.39 12.71
N ALA A 298 -0.76 12.11 13.97
CA ALA A 298 -1.68 11.06 14.37
C ALA A 298 -2.99 11.57 15.02
N ASP A 299 -3.25 12.88 15.00
CA ASP A 299 -4.30 13.51 15.82
C ASP A 299 -5.72 13.02 15.47
N ASN A 300 -6.00 12.74 14.19
CA ASN A 300 -7.29 12.25 13.69
C ASN A 300 -7.11 11.09 12.70
N GLY A 301 -6.24 10.14 13.08
CA GLY A 301 -5.70 9.12 12.20
C GLY A 301 -4.35 9.54 11.62
N ILE A 302 -3.69 8.60 10.94
CA ILE A 302 -2.38 8.86 10.35
C ILE A 302 -2.56 9.79 9.16
N THR A 303 -1.96 10.97 9.27
CA THR A 303 -1.81 11.94 8.19
C THR A 303 -0.35 12.06 7.83
N PHE A 304 -0.08 12.08 6.53
CA PHE A 304 1.26 12.26 5.99
C PHE A 304 1.22 13.40 5.00
N SER A 305 2.12 14.35 5.14
CA SER A 305 2.39 15.37 4.13
C SER A 305 3.84 15.34 3.71
N ALA A 306 4.10 15.60 2.43
CA ALA A 306 5.41 15.81 1.87
C ALA A 306 5.36 16.97 0.88
N ALA A 307 6.44 17.71 0.77
CA ALA A 307 6.71 18.70 -0.24
C ALA A 307 8.06 18.38 -0.88
N SER A 308 8.19 18.64 -2.18
CA SER A 308 9.41 18.38 -2.95
C SER A 308 9.59 19.37 -4.09
N SER A 309 10.84 19.73 -4.35
CA SER A 309 11.27 20.51 -5.51
C SER A 309 12.00 19.66 -6.57
N SER A 310 12.20 18.36 -6.32
CA SER A 310 13.07 17.52 -7.15
C SER A 310 12.56 17.35 -8.59
N LEU A 311 11.25 17.50 -8.80
CA LEU A 311 10.60 17.40 -10.11
C LEU A 311 10.74 18.69 -10.95
N GLY A 312 11.52 19.67 -10.52
CA GLY A 312 11.78 20.92 -11.27
C GLY A 312 10.73 22.02 -11.08
N GLY A 313 9.80 21.80 -10.14
CA GLY A 313 8.79 22.74 -9.68
C GLY A 313 8.37 22.37 -8.27
N GLU A 314 7.33 23.00 -7.74
CA GLU A 314 6.85 22.72 -6.39
C GLU A 314 5.82 21.59 -6.42
N SER A 315 5.99 20.58 -5.59
CA SER A 315 5.04 19.48 -5.47
C SER A 315 4.71 19.21 -4.01
N THR A 316 3.47 18.81 -3.77
CA THR A 316 2.95 18.45 -2.46
C THR A 316 2.19 17.13 -2.56
N LEU A 317 2.38 16.28 -1.57
CA LEU A 317 1.69 15.01 -1.41
C LEU A 317 1.04 15.01 -0.04
N THR A 318 -0.25 14.68 0.04
CA THR A 318 -0.95 14.47 1.30
C THR A 318 -1.65 13.13 1.29
N LEU A 319 -1.53 12.39 2.38
CA LEU A 319 -2.30 11.18 2.63
C LEU A 319 -3.12 11.42 3.91
N GLU A 320 -4.43 11.48 3.75
CA GLU A 320 -5.37 11.53 4.88
C GLU A 320 -6.30 10.32 4.77
N LYS A 321 -6.30 9.48 5.81
CA LYS A 321 -7.05 8.21 5.83
C LYS A 321 -6.60 7.31 4.68
N ASN A 322 -7.42 7.18 3.63
CA ASN A 322 -7.14 6.38 2.44
C ASN A 322 -7.04 7.24 1.17
N ILE A 323 -7.03 8.57 1.30
CA ILE A 323 -7.02 9.49 0.15
C ILE A 323 -5.63 10.08 0.03
N LEU A 324 -4.93 9.67 -1.02
CA LEU A 324 -3.68 10.25 -1.47
C LEU A 324 -4.00 11.39 -2.43
N LYS A 325 -3.58 12.61 -2.12
CA LYS A 325 -3.66 13.76 -3.03
C LYS A 325 -2.26 14.20 -3.39
N PHE A 326 -2.01 14.41 -4.67
CA PHE A 326 -0.79 15.01 -5.17
C PHE A 326 -1.16 16.27 -5.95
N SER A 327 -0.47 17.36 -5.64
CA SER A 327 -0.57 18.62 -6.37
C SER A 327 0.83 19.09 -6.71
N GLY A 328 1.03 19.62 -7.90
CA GLY A 328 2.28 20.27 -8.23
C GLY A 328 2.12 21.36 -9.27
N GLU A 329 3.00 22.35 -9.18
CA GLU A 329 3.02 23.54 -10.00
C GLU A 329 4.40 23.68 -10.64
N ASN A 330 4.42 24.04 -11.92
CA ASN A 330 5.63 24.19 -12.72
C ASN A 330 6.54 22.96 -12.74
N LEU A 331 5.98 21.75 -12.68
CA LEU A 331 6.77 20.52 -12.73
C LEU A 331 7.38 20.34 -14.12
N SER A 332 8.62 19.87 -14.19
CA SER A 332 9.29 19.58 -15.45
C SER A 332 8.87 18.20 -15.96
N LEU A 333 8.15 18.15 -17.09
CA LEU A 333 7.82 16.90 -17.76
C LEU A 333 9.08 16.08 -18.06
N MET A 334 10.15 16.74 -18.50
CA MET A 334 11.43 16.09 -18.78
C MET A 334 12.00 15.38 -17.55
N ARG A 335 12.00 16.03 -16.38
CA ARG A 335 12.47 15.40 -15.13
C ARG A 335 11.59 14.22 -14.71
N ILE A 336 10.28 14.32 -14.89
CA ILE A 336 9.34 13.23 -14.62
C ILE A 336 9.65 12.03 -15.54
N LEU A 337 9.88 12.27 -16.83
CA LEU A 337 10.24 11.21 -17.78
C LEU A 337 11.60 10.58 -17.42
N GLN A 338 12.60 11.38 -17.04
CA GLN A 338 13.89 10.87 -16.55
C GLN A 338 13.72 10.00 -15.31
N LEU A 339 12.88 10.42 -14.37
CA LEU A 339 12.57 9.66 -13.15
C LEU A 339 11.99 8.30 -13.49
N LEU A 340 11.13 8.22 -14.50
CA LEU A 340 10.47 7.00 -14.97
C LEU A 340 11.31 6.18 -15.97
N LYS A 341 12.57 6.56 -16.22
CA LYS A 341 13.42 6.00 -17.28
C LYS A 341 12.77 6.01 -18.67
N ALA A 342 11.83 6.93 -18.88
CA ALA A 342 11.19 7.16 -20.16
C ALA A 342 12.07 8.10 -21.02
N PRO A 343 11.97 8.01 -22.35
CA PRO A 343 12.63 8.97 -23.24
C PRO A 343 12.24 10.40 -22.92
N THR A 344 13.23 11.28 -22.87
CA THR A 344 13.05 12.73 -22.71
C THR A 344 12.80 13.41 -24.05
N ILE A 345 11.82 12.90 -24.79
CA ILE A 345 11.43 13.43 -26.10
C ILE A 345 10.31 14.47 -26.00
N LEU A 346 9.83 14.74 -24.80
CA LEU A 346 8.79 15.73 -24.53
C LEU A 346 9.29 16.69 -23.46
N GLU A 347 8.99 17.97 -23.66
CA GLU A 347 9.25 19.04 -22.72
C GLU A 347 7.96 19.83 -22.48
N SER A 348 7.68 20.14 -21.21
CA SER A 348 6.58 21.02 -20.81
C SER A 348 6.73 21.39 -19.33
N SER A 349 6.19 22.56 -18.96
CA SER A 349 5.95 22.93 -17.56
C SER A 349 4.54 22.52 -17.17
N LEU A 350 4.39 21.68 -16.16
CA LEU A 350 3.13 21.04 -15.78
C LEU A 350 2.56 21.57 -14.47
N MET A 351 1.26 21.80 -14.46
CA MET A 351 0.42 21.79 -13.27
C MET A 351 -0.28 20.43 -13.20
N VAL A 352 -0.17 19.74 -12.07
CA VAL A 352 -0.74 18.41 -11.88
C VAL A 352 -1.59 18.39 -10.63
N GLU A 353 -2.80 17.88 -10.75
CA GLU A 353 -3.66 17.55 -9.61
C GLU A 353 -4.11 16.10 -9.71
N SER A 354 -3.91 15.32 -8.66
CA SER A 354 -4.44 13.96 -8.61
C SER A 354 -4.95 13.59 -7.24
N VAL A 355 -5.98 12.75 -7.24
CA VAL A 355 -6.61 12.20 -6.04
C VAL A 355 -6.78 10.71 -6.25
N TYR A 356 -6.18 9.90 -5.38
CA TYR A 356 -6.24 8.44 -5.45
C TYR A 356 -6.70 7.86 -4.11
N ASN A 357 -7.71 6.99 -4.16
CA ASN A 357 -8.22 6.29 -3.00
C ASN A 357 -7.56 4.91 -2.90
N LEU A 358 -6.71 4.74 -1.89
CA LEU A 358 -5.95 3.51 -1.63
C LEU A 358 -6.87 2.31 -1.32
N ALA A 359 -8.03 2.53 -0.70
CA ALA A 359 -8.95 1.45 -0.32
C ALA A 359 -9.76 0.91 -1.52
N PHE A 360 -10.08 1.77 -2.49
CA PHE A 360 -10.83 1.39 -3.68
C PHE A 360 -9.97 1.16 -4.92
N HIS A 361 -8.67 1.50 -4.84
CA HIS A 361 -7.74 1.50 -5.97
C HIS A 361 -8.25 2.32 -7.16
N LYS A 362 -8.85 3.48 -6.88
CA LYS A 362 -9.45 4.36 -7.89
C LYS A 362 -9.06 5.81 -7.64
N GLY A 363 -8.89 6.58 -8.70
CA GLY A 363 -8.54 7.99 -8.61
C GLY A 363 -8.76 8.77 -9.88
N THR A 364 -8.43 10.06 -9.82
CA THR A 364 -8.46 11.00 -10.94
C THR A 364 -7.11 11.70 -11.05
N ILE A 365 -6.73 12.04 -12.28
CA ILE A 365 -5.53 12.84 -12.56
C ILE A 365 -5.88 13.91 -13.59
N ASN A 366 -5.53 15.15 -13.30
CA ASN A 366 -5.65 16.30 -14.19
C ASN A 366 -4.25 16.88 -14.37
N ILE A 367 -3.85 17.11 -15.62
CA ILE A 367 -2.56 17.68 -15.98
C ILE A 367 -2.83 18.83 -16.94
N GLU A 368 -2.27 19.99 -16.64
CA GLU A 368 -2.22 21.13 -17.54
C GLU A 368 -0.76 21.46 -17.81
N GLY A 369 -0.33 21.39 -19.06
CA GLY A 369 1.02 21.72 -19.48
C GLY A 369 1.04 22.99 -20.31
N GLN A 370 2.11 23.77 -20.15
CA GLN A 370 2.41 24.94 -20.98
C GLN A 370 3.76 24.74 -21.68
N ASN A 371 3.94 25.42 -22.80
CA ASN A 371 5.15 25.35 -23.63
C ASN A 371 5.51 23.90 -23.99
N PHE A 372 4.52 23.14 -24.43
CA PHE A 372 4.70 21.74 -24.81
C PHE A 372 5.52 21.64 -26.11
N ALA A 373 6.64 20.93 -26.07
CA ALA A 373 7.52 20.72 -27.20
C ALA A 373 7.88 19.23 -27.35
N ILE A 374 8.08 18.80 -28.60
CA ILE A 374 8.53 17.46 -28.95
C ILE A 374 10.01 17.54 -29.36
N LEU A 375 10.88 17.04 -28.50
CA LEU A 375 12.34 17.02 -28.64
C LEU A 375 12.79 15.77 -29.42
N LEU A 376 12.50 15.74 -30.72
CA LEU A 376 12.91 14.65 -31.60
C LEU A 376 13.83 15.15 -32.71
N ASP A 377 15.06 14.63 -32.71
CA ASP A 377 15.99 14.78 -33.85
C ASP A 377 15.69 13.73 -34.95
N ASP A 378 15.06 12.60 -34.58
CA ASP A 378 14.67 11.51 -35.49
C ASP A 378 13.29 10.94 -35.08
N LEU A 379 12.24 11.40 -35.76
CA LEU A 379 10.85 10.94 -35.57
C LEU A 379 10.66 9.45 -35.92
N GLY A 380 11.50 8.92 -36.83
CA GLY A 380 11.41 7.54 -37.30
C GLY A 380 11.75 6.53 -36.22
N ALA A 381 12.69 6.86 -35.34
CA ALA A 381 13.09 6.00 -34.22
C ALA A 381 11.94 5.66 -33.25
N PHE A 382 10.85 6.45 -33.26
CA PHE A 382 9.71 6.31 -32.34
C PHE A 382 8.40 5.93 -33.02
N GLY A 383 8.43 5.58 -34.31
CA GLY A 383 7.21 5.29 -35.08
C GLY A 383 6.31 6.52 -35.26
N LEU A 384 6.89 7.71 -35.11
CA LEU A 384 6.22 9.00 -35.30
C LEU A 384 6.40 9.53 -36.73
N GLU A 385 6.77 8.66 -37.68
CA GLU A 385 6.96 8.99 -39.10
C GLU A 385 5.73 9.69 -39.71
N ALA A 386 4.53 9.35 -39.23
CA ALA A 386 3.29 9.99 -39.67
C ALA A 386 3.21 11.49 -39.31
N PHE A 387 3.91 11.95 -38.26
CA PHE A 387 4.04 13.38 -37.96
C PHE A 387 4.91 14.09 -39.01
N ASP A 388 5.93 13.43 -39.56
CA ASP A 388 6.81 14.01 -40.59
C ASP A 388 6.06 14.20 -41.93
N THR A 389 5.06 13.36 -42.19
CA THR A 389 4.26 13.43 -43.43
C THR A 389 3.16 14.49 -43.43
N GLN A 390 2.89 15.15 -42.29
CA GLN A 390 1.93 16.25 -42.24
C GLN A 390 2.64 17.56 -42.60
N ASP A 391 2.27 18.15 -43.75
CA ASP A 391 2.70 19.50 -44.13
C ASP A 391 2.49 20.45 -42.94
N ASN A 392 3.56 21.14 -42.51
CA ASN A 392 3.62 22.09 -41.39
C ASN A 392 3.60 21.49 -39.96
N ALA A 393 3.84 20.18 -39.76
CA ALA A 393 3.92 19.63 -38.41
C ALA A 393 5.04 20.25 -37.55
N GLN A 394 6.15 20.65 -38.18
CA GLN A 394 7.22 21.39 -37.51
C GLN A 394 6.75 22.76 -37.01
N ASP A 395 6.07 23.54 -37.87
CA ASP A 395 5.58 24.88 -37.53
C ASP A 395 4.44 24.85 -36.50
N ALA A 396 3.58 23.83 -36.56
CA ALA A 396 2.40 23.74 -35.70
C ALA A 396 2.70 23.14 -34.31
N TRP A 397 3.62 22.17 -34.23
CA TRP A 397 3.86 21.40 -33.00
C TRP A 397 5.27 21.59 -32.42
N GLY A 398 6.11 22.43 -33.05
CA GLY A 398 7.47 22.68 -32.60
C GLY A 398 8.36 21.45 -32.71
N VAL A 399 8.13 20.60 -33.71
CA VAL A 399 8.92 19.38 -33.93
C VAL A 399 10.27 19.78 -34.53
N GLY A 400 11.36 19.58 -33.77
CA GLY A 400 12.73 19.76 -34.24
C GLY A 400 13.27 21.19 -34.14
N PHE A 401 13.72 21.59 -32.93
CA PHE A 401 14.56 22.76 -32.59
C PHE A 401 13.88 24.03 -32.05
N ASP A 402 14.43 24.49 -30.91
CA ASP A 402 14.58 25.83 -30.26
C ASP A 402 13.45 26.89 -30.28
N THR A 403 12.37 26.70 -31.04
CA THR A 403 11.23 27.64 -31.02
C THR A 403 10.19 27.15 -30.02
N LYS A 404 10.12 27.80 -28.86
CA LYS A 404 9.01 27.65 -27.91
C LYS A 404 7.72 28.11 -28.59
N VAL A 405 6.96 27.17 -29.12
CA VAL A 405 5.59 27.43 -29.59
C VAL A 405 4.71 27.56 -28.34
N ASP A 406 3.84 28.58 -28.33
CA ASP A 406 2.82 28.73 -27.29
C ASP A 406 1.78 27.61 -27.46
N SER A 407 2.06 26.48 -26.82
CA SER A 407 1.26 25.28 -26.89
C SER A 407 0.84 24.85 -25.48
N SER A 408 -0.36 24.28 -25.40
CA SER A 408 -0.92 23.77 -24.15
C SER A 408 -1.24 22.29 -24.26
N LEU A 409 -1.01 21.58 -23.16
CA LEU A 409 -1.38 20.18 -22.99
C LEU A 409 -2.45 20.11 -21.90
N VAL A 410 -3.56 19.42 -22.14
CA VAL A 410 -4.54 19.12 -21.11
C VAL A 410 -4.79 17.62 -21.10
N VAL A 411 -4.57 16.97 -19.96
CA VAL A 411 -4.83 15.54 -19.75
C VAL A 411 -5.81 15.37 -18.61
N ASN A 412 -6.93 14.71 -18.86
CA ASN A 412 -7.89 14.32 -17.83
C ASN A 412 -7.98 12.80 -17.81
N GLY A 413 -7.71 12.20 -16.67
CA GLY A 413 -7.58 10.76 -16.53
C GLY A 413 -8.28 10.18 -15.30
N GLN A 414 -8.63 8.91 -15.43
CA GLN A 414 -9.07 8.05 -14.34
C GLN A 414 -7.96 7.03 -14.06
N ILE A 415 -7.67 6.82 -12.79
CA ILE A 415 -6.73 5.83 -12.32
C ILE A 415 -7.55 4.66 -11.77
N GLU A 416 -7.31 3.46 -12.27
CA GLU A 416 -7.84 2.22 -11.68
C GLU A 416 -6.71 1.21 -11.52
N ARG A 417 -6.35 0.93 -10.26
CA ARG A 417 -5.16 0.13 -9.90
C ARG A 417 -3.89 0.75 -10.48
N ALA A 418 -3.20 0.01 -11.36
CA ALA A 418 -1.96 0.43 -12.02
C ALA A 418 -2.20 0.98 -13.44
N GLN A 419 -3.46 1.19 -13.83
CA GLN A 419 -3.83 1.66 -15.16
C GLN A 419 -4.39 3.09 -15.08
N ILE A 420 -3.91 3.95 -15.97
CA ILE A 420 -4.41 5.31 -16.17
C ILE A 420 -5.09 5.32 -17.54
N THR A 421 -6.38 5.63 -17.57
CA THR A 421 -7.13 5.88 -18.81
C THR A 421 -7.41 7.37 -18.90
N ALA A 422 -6.95 8.02 -19.96
CA ALA A 422 -7.02 9.46 -20.09
C ALA A 422 -7.52 9.92 -21.46
N GLN A 423 -7.92 11.19 -21.49
CA GLN A 423 -8.06 11.97 -22.71
C GLN A 423 -7.06 13.11 -22.64
N ALA A 424 -6.17 13.17 -23.62
CA ALA A 424 -5.24 14.27 -23.80
C ALA A 424 -5.70 15.15 -24.97
N THR A 425 -5.50 16.46 -24.82
CA THR A 425 -5.68 17.46 -25.86
C THR A 425 -4.45 18.34 -25.89
N ILE A 426 -3.76 18.39 -27.03
CA ILE A 426 -2.63 19.28 -27.29
C ILE A 426 -3.13 20.37 -28.21
N LYS A 427 -2.89 21.63 -27.87
CA LYS A 427 -3.27 22.79 -28.68
C LYS A 427 -2.06 23.63 -29.00
N SER A 428 -1.91 24.01 -30.26
CA SER A 428 -1.07 25.11 -30.72
C SER A 428 -1.94 26.34 -31.04
N GLN A 429 -1.36 27.38 -31.66
CA GLN A 429 -2.11 28.57 -32.08
C GLN A 429 -3.18 28.26 -33.14
N ASP A 430 -2.92 27.29 -34.02
CA ASP A 430 -3.71 27.01 -35.21
C ASP A 430 -4.26 25.57 -35.27
N GLN A 431 -3.80 24.67 -34.40
CA GLN A 431 -4.16 23.26 -34.43
C GLN A 431 -4.50 22.69 -33.06
N SER A 432 -5.27 21.59 -33.07
CA SER A 432 -5.61 20.81 -31.87
C SER A 432 -5.50 19.32 -32.21
N LEU A 433 -4.77 18.57 -31.39
CA LEU A 433 -4.70 17.10 -31.43
C LEU A 433 -5.40 16.55 -30.20
N ARG A 434 -6.30 15.60 -30.39
CA ARG A 434 -7.05 14.97 -29.31
C ARG A 434 -6.86 13.47 -29.38
N THR A 435 -6.65 12.85 -28.23
CA THR A 435 -6.58 11.39 -28.18
C THR A 435 -7.98 10.78 -28.19
N SER A 436 -8.22 9.80 -29.05
CA SER A 436 -9.40 8.92 -28.97
C SER A 436 -9.24 7.92 -27.83
N LYS A 437 -7.99 7.57 -27.53
CA LYS A 437 -7.58 6.64 -26.49
C LYS A 437 -6.21 7.05 -25.97
N CYS A 438 -6.06 7.10 -24.66
CA CYS A 438 -4.76 7.21 -24.00
C CYS A 438 -4.79 6.28 -22.79
N THR A 439 -3.98 5.23 -22.82
CA THR A 439 -3.86 4.25 -21.75
C THR A 439 -2.40 4.12 -21.35
N ILE A 440 -2.14 4.29 -20.07
CA ILE A 440 -0.82 4.06 -19.46
C ILE A 440 -1.01 2.92 -18.46
N ASP A 441 -0.30 1.82 -18.66
CA ASP A 441 -0.28 0.70 -17.73
C ASP A 441 1.09 0.66 -17.05
N LEU A 442 1.12 1.06 -15.78
CA LEU A 442 2.35 1.20 -14.99
C LEU A 442 2.95 -0.16 -14.64
N ALA A 443 2.13 -1.21 -14.52
CA ALA A 443 2.59 -2.56 -14.17
C ALA A 443 3.33 -3.23 -15.35
N THR A 444 2.84 -3.02 -16.56
CA THR A 444 3.47 -3.51 -17.80
C THR A 444 4.43 -2.49 -18.42
N GLN A 445 4.49 -1.29 -17.85
CA GLN A 445 5.20 -0.13 -18.39
C GLN A 445 4.84 0.12 -19.86
N SER A 446 3.55 0.03 -20.21
CA SER A 446 3.09 0.22 -21.59
C SER A 446 2.31 1.52 -21.76
N LEU A 447 2.45 2.10 -22.94
CA LEU A 447 1.76 3.30 -23.39
C LEU A 447 1.04 2.98 -24.69
N ASP A 448 -0.25 3.31 -24.75
CA ASP A 448 -1.10 3.15 -25.92
C ASP A 448 -1.92 4.43 -26.13
N VAL A 449 -1.56 5.18 -27.16
CA VAL A 449 -2.19 6.45 -27.52
C VAL A 449 -2.66 6.37 -28.97
N GLU A 450 -3.93 6.65 -29.18
CA GLU A 450 -4.54 6.79 -30.49
C GLU A 450 -5.09 8.22 -30.61
N PHE A 451 -4.79 8.90 -31.71
CA PHE A 451 -5.29 10.25 -31.98
C PHE A 451 -6.60 10.20 -32.81
N LEU A 452 -7.47 11.20 -32.64
CA LEU A 452 -8.73 11.32 -33.36
C LEU A 452 -8.53 11.86 -34.77
N GLU A 453 -7.71 12.89 -34.90
CA GLU A 453 -7.57 13.69 -36.12
C GLU A 453 -6.60 13.07 -37.14
N SER A 454 -5.77 12.14 -36.70
CA SER A 454 -4.73 11.51 -37.50
C SER A 454 -4.71 10.02 -37.17
N ALA A 455 -4.49 9.16 -38.16
CA ALA A 455 -4.34 7.71 -37.95
C ALA A 455 -2.99 7.37 -37.26
N ILE A 456 -2.57 8.23 -36.34
CA ILE A 456 -1.33 8.13 -35.58
C ILE A 456 -1.64 7.30 -34.34
N THR A 457 -0.91 6.21 -34.22
CA THR A 457 -0.94 5.33 -33.05
C THR A 457 0.44 5.25 -32.45
N LEU A 458 0.59 5.66 -31.19
CA LEU A 458 1.81 5.48 -30.43
C LEU A 458 1.60 4.31 -29.47
N GLN A 459 2.27 3.19 -29.73
CA GLN A 459 2.19 1.98 -28.91
C GLN A 459 3.57 1.44 -28.60
N GLY A 460 3.82 1.08 -27.34
CA GLY A 460 5.06 0.40 -26.97
C GLY A 460 5.29 0.31 -25.47
N LYS A 461 6.44 -0.28 -25.10
CA LYS A 461 6.93 -0.27 -23.72
C LYS A 461 7.73 1.00 -23.45
N LEU A 462 7.42 1.71 -22.37
CA LEU A 462 8.11 2.94 -21.94
C LEU A 462 9.63 2.73 -21.83
N SER A 463 10.07 1.59 -21.30
CA SER A 463 11.49 1.25 -21.13
C SER A 463 12.23 0.94 -22.45
N GLN A 464 11.50 0.64 -23.52
CA GLN A 464 12.06 0.33 -24.85
C GLN A 464 12.09 1.55 -25.78
N MET A 465 11.36 2.61 -25.45
CA MET A 465 11.37 3.85 -26.19
C MET A 465 12.63 4.67 -25.83
N GLN A 466 13.84 4.10 -25.82
CA GLN A 466 15.02 4.90 -25.43
C GLN A 466 15.37 5.92 -26.53
N ALA A 467 15.63 7.17 -26.12
CA ALA A 467 16.22 8.15 -27.01
C ALA A 467 17.59 7.67 -27.51
N PRO A 468 17.97 7.96 -28.77
CA PRO A 468 19.33 7.73 -29.22
C PRO A 468 20.30 8.34 -28.20
N GLN A 469 21.31 7.59 -27.78
CA GLN A 469 22.37 8.12 -26.92
C GLN A 469 23.10 9.23 -27.68
N ILE A 470 22.72 10.48 -27.43
CA ILE A 470 23.46 11.65 -27.93
C ILE A 470 24.84 11.54 -27.29
N SER A 471 25.86 11.33 -28.10
CA SER A 471 27.26 11.24 -27.64
C SER A 471 27.68 12.62 -27.14
N GLN A 472 27.42 12.91 -25.86
CA GLN A 472 27.86 14.15 -25.23
C GLN A 472 29.36 14.08 -24.99
N THR A 473 30.09 15.00 -25.61
CA THR A 473 31.48 15.30 -25.25
C THR A 473 31.44 15.99 -23.88
N PRO A 474 32.22 15.56 -22.88
CA PRO A 474 32.08 16.05 -21.51
C PRO A 474 32.69 17.45 -21.38
N ASP A 475 31.87 18.49 -21.54
CA ASP A 475 32.17 19.79 -20.96
C ASP A 475 31.73 19.78 -19.50
N THR A 476 32.71 19.92 -18.61
CA THR A 476 32.53 19.92 -17.16
C THR A 476 31.84 21.22 -16.76
N PRO A 477 30.65 21.20 -16.13
CA PRO A 477 30.08 22.40 -15.55
C PRO A 477 30.91 22.78 -14.32
N GLU A 478 31.41 24.02 -14.27
CA GLU A 478 31.94 24.61 -13.04
C GLU A 478 30.84 24.53 -11.96
N ALA A 479 31.19 23.93 -10.83
CA ALA A 479 30.31 23.86 -9.68
C ALA A 479 30.06 25.27 -9.15
N GLU A 480 28.85 25.79 -9.36
CA GLU A 480 28.37 26.97 -8.64
C GLU A 480 28.33 26.64 -7.14
N ASP A 481 28.96 27.52 -6.37
CA ASP A 481 29.16 27.40 -4.93
C ASP A 481 27.81 27.54 -4.21
N LEU A 482 27.30 26.43 -3.68
CA LEU A 482 26.04 26.34 -2.93
C LEU A 482 25.99 27.29 -1.71
N GLN A 483 27.14 27.84 -1.29
CA GLN A 483 27.23 28.80 -0.20
C GLN A 483 26.67 30.19 -0.59
N THR A 484 26.64 30.55 -1.89
CA THR A 484 26.10 31.85 -2.35
C THR A 484 24.57 31.89 -2.33
N ILE A 485 23.90 30.73 -2.38
CA ILE A 485 22.44 30.60 -2.34
C ILE A 485 21.90 30.78 -0.91
N TYR A 486 22.64 30.33 0.11
CA TYR A 486 22.24 30.50 1.51
C TYR A 486 22.39 31.95 2.00
N GLU A 487 23.41 32.68 1.54
CA GLU A 487 23.62 34.08 1.95
C GLU A 487 22.63 35.07 1.29
N THR A 488 22.01 34.72 0.16
CA THR A 488 21.02 35.59 -0.51
C THR A 488 19.61 35.48 0.07
N GLN A 489 19.25 34.38 0.76
CA GLN A 489 17.93 34.24 1.41
C GLN A 489 17.86 34.97 2.77
N ASP A 490 18.93 34.93 3.58
CA ASP A 490 18.98 35.65 4.88
C ASP A 490 18.98 37.18 4.71
N LEU A 491 19.45 37.70 3.57
CA LEU A 491 19.39 39.14 3.25
C LEU A 491 18.00 39.61 2.79
N GLN A 492 17.18 38.73 2.22
CA GLN A 492 15.82 39.09 1.79
C GLN A 492 14.80 39.09 2.93
N GLU A 493 14.95 38.23 3.95
CA GLU A 493 14.10 38.29 5.16
C GLU A 493 14.40 39.55 6.00
N ASN A 494 15.67 39.93 6.16
CA ASN A 494 16.03 41.13 6.93
C ASN A 494 15.60 42.46 6.28
N THR A 495 15.36 42.49 4.96
CA THR A 495 14.93 43.72 4.28
C THR A 495 13.43 43.95 4.42
N LYS A 496 12.63 42.87 4.59
CA LYS A 496 11.18 42.96 4.77
C LYS A 496 10.78 43.52 6.13
N ASP A 497 11.53 43.21 7.18
CA ASP A 497 11.27 43.70 8.54
C ASP A 497 11.69 45.17 8.75
N ILE A 498 12.56 45.71 7.88
CA ILE A 498 12.99 47.11 7.95
C ILE A 498 11.99 48.04 7.24
N GLU A 499 11.32 47.58 6.17
CA GLU A 499 10.30 48.36 5.46
C GLU A 499 8.97 48.46 6.24
N GLU A 500 8.66 47.51 7.13
CA GLU A 500 7.45 47.59 7.98
C GLU A 500 7.61 48.55 9.19
N ILE A 501 8.84 48.90 9.56
CA ILE A 501 9.14 49.83 10.67
C ILE A 501 9.28 51.29 10.19
N GLN A 502 9.52 51.52 8.90
CA GLN A 502 9.54 52.86 8.31
C GLN A 502 8.38 53.02 7.32
N GLY A 503 7.19 53.33 7.85
CA GLY A 503 5.99 53.54 7.04
C GLY A 503 6.22 54.49 5.86
N ILE A 504 6.23 53.90 4.66
CA ILE A 504 6.00 54.54 3.36
C ILE A 504 4.86 53.78 2.68
#